data_AF-A0A963FID1-F1
#
_entry.id   AF-A0A963FID1-F1
#
_cell.length_a   1.000
_cell.length_b   1.000
_cell.length_c   1.000
_cell.angle_alpha   90.00
_cell.angle_beta   90.00
_cell.angle_gamma   90.00
#
_symmetry.space_group_name_H-M   'P 1'
#
loop_
_entity.id
_entity.type
_entity.pdbx_description
1 polymer ?
#
loop_
_entity_poly.entity_id
_entity_poly.type
_entity_poly.pdbx_seq_one_letter_code
_entity_poly.pdbx_strand_id
1 'polypeptide(L)'
;MLDPRPIYEQLRSLCGKRVRYLGEDLIVVDLLDEPYALVLQADGDPAIQADLHGNPCRRAPRTLTVPLLDASGEKLNPDLAEIGVPIKTS
;
A
#
# COMPACT_ATOMS: atom_id res chain seq x y z
N MET A 1 23.13 4.54 2.14
CA MET A 1 21.79 4.11 2.59
C MET A 1 20.89 5.33 2.59
N LEU A 2 19.81 5.29 1.80
CA LEU A 2 18.83 6.38 1.73
C LEU A 2 18.00 6.35 3.02
N ASP A 3 17.75 7.51 3.64
CA ASP A 3 16.85 7.61 4.80
C ASP A 3 15.40 7.76 4.30
N PRO A 4 14.53 6.74 4.47
CA PRO A 4 13.17 6.79 3.95
C PRO A 4 12.21 7.57 4.87
N ARG A 5 12.62 7.99 6.08
CA ARG A 5 11.72 8.64 7.07
C ARG A 5 10.99 9.87 6.55
N PRO A 6 11.62 10.82 5.84
CA PRO A 6 10.92 11.99 5.32
C PRO A 6 9.82 11.61 4.32
N ILE A 7 10.07 10.59 3.52
CA ILE A 7 9.12 10.08 2.52
C ILE A 7 8.02 9.30 3.23
N TYR A 8 8.34 8.46 4.20
CA TYR A 8 7.37 7.76 5.05
C TYR A 8 6.34 8.72 5.66
N GLU A 9 6.79 9.84 6.24
CA GLU A 9 5.88 10.86 6.80
C GLU A 9 5.00 11.53 5.72
N GLN A 10 5.54 11.79 4.52
CA GLN A 10 4.73 12.29 3.40
C GLN A 10 3.66 11.28 2.99
N LEU A 11 4.04 10.00 2.87
CA LEU A 11 3.16 8.91 2.48
C LEU A 11 2.09 8.61 3.53
N ARG A 12 2.37 8.85 4.82
CA ARG A 12 1.40 8.69 5.91
C ARG A 12 0.14 9.53 5.70
N SER A 13 0.28 10.70 5.07
CA SER A 13 -0.85 11.56 4.69
C SER A 13 -1.74 10.97 3.58
N LEU A 14 -1.30 9.88 2.95
CA LEU A 14 -2.05 9.16 1.91
C LEU A 14 -2.89 8.02 2.47
N CYS A 15 -2.73 7.63 3.74
CA CYS A 15 -3.64 6.68 4.38
C CYS A 15 -5.11 7.10 4.18
N GLY A 16 -5.93 6.17 3.74
CA GLY A 16 -7.34 6.37 3.38
C GLY A 16 -7.57 6.94 1.99
N LYS A 17 -6.52 7.29 1.22
CA LYS A 17 -6.66 7.79 -0.15
C LYS A 17 -6.69 6.66 -1.17
N ARG A 18 -7.46 6.88 -2.23
CA ARG A 18 -7.46 6.03 -3.42
C ARG A 18 -6.23 6.34 -4.29
N VAL A 19 -5.59 5.28 -4.76
CA VAL A 19 -4.44 5.29 -5.67
C VAL A 19 -4.68 4.25 -6.75
N ARG A 20 -3.97 4.37 -7.88
CA ARG A 20 -4.08 3.41 -8.97
C ARG A 20 -2.74 2.71 -9.17
N TYR A 21 -2.74 1.38 -9.18
CA TYR A 21 -1.51 0.58 -9.29
C TYR A 21 -1.79 -0.74 -10.00
N LEU A 22 -0.89 -1.17 -10.90
CA LEU A 22 -1.08 -2.36 -11.74
C LEU A 22 -2.40 -2.36 -12.52
N GLY A 23 -2.91 -1.16 -12.85
CA GLY A 23 -4.19 -0.97 -13.52
C GLY A 23 -5.44 -1.06 -12.63
N GLU A 24 -5.30 -1.40 -11.34
CA GLU A 24 -6.39 -1.50 -10.37
C GLU A 24 -6.48 -0.27 -9.46
N ASP A 25 -7.71 0.08 -9.04
CA ASP A 25 -7.95 1.11 -8.03
C ASP A 25 -7.84 0.49 -6.63
N LEU A 26 -6.93 1.04 -5.84
CA LEU A 26 -6.59 0.57 -4.49
C LEU A 26 -6.72 1.72 -3.50
N ILE A 27 -6.84 1.40 -2.22
CA ILE A 27 -6.83 2.34 -1.11
C ILE A 27 -5.56 2.10 -0.30
N VAL A 28 -4.85 3.16 0.06
CA VAL A 28 -3.76 3.06 1.04
C VAL A 28 -4.37 2.83 2.41
N VAL A 29 -4.16 1.66 3.00
CA VAL A 29 -4.76 1.30 4.29
C VAL A 29 -3.79 1.39 5.46
N ASP A 30 -2.50 1.24 5.20
CA ASP A 30 -1.47 1.29 6.24
C ASP A 30 -0.08 1.59 5.67
N LEU A 31 0.86 1.95 6.54
CA LEU A 31 2.29 2.02 6.23
C LEU A 31 3.12 1.33 7.32
N LEU A 32 3.94 0.37 6.90
CA LEU A 32 4.89 -0.31 7.76
C LEU A 32 6.14 0.55 7.96
N ASP A 33 6.65 0.59 9.19
CA ASP A 33 7.85 1.30 9.61
C ASP A 33 9.11 0.44 9.50
N GLU A 34 9.00 -0.89 9.58
CA GLU A 34 10.14 -1.80 9.44
C GLU A 34 9.76 -3.15 8.77
N PRO A 35 10.14 -3.40 7.50
CA PRO A 35 10.72 -2.44 6.57
C PRO A 35 9.69 -1.39 6.15
N TYR A 36 10.17 -0.19 5.84
CA TYR A 36 9.35 0.88 5.28
C TYR A 36 8.58 0.40 4.05
N ALA A 37 7.25 0.27 4.14
CA ALA A 37 6.40 -0.20 3.05
C ALA A 37 5.00 0.41 3.08
N LEU A 38 4.39 0.59 1.91
CA LEU A 38 3.01 1.01 1.76
C LEU A 38 2.10 -0.21 1.65
N VAL A 39 0.99 -0.22 2.39
CA VAL A 39 -0.02 -1.26 2.32
C VAL A 39 -1.23 -0.74 1.56
N LEU A 40 -1.51 -1.38 0.42
CA LEU A 40 -2.60 -1.08 -0.48
C LEU A 40 -3.65 -2.19 -0.38
N GLN A 41 -4.91 -1.83 -0.46
CA GLN A 41 -6.02 -2.77 -0.49
C GLN A 41 -6.90 -2.47 -1.69
N ALA A 42 -7.25 -3.48 -2.48
CA ALA A 42 -8.22 -3.29 -3.56
C ALA A 42 -9.56 -2.81 -3.00
N ASP A 43 -10.19 -1.85 -3.69
CA ASP A 43 -11.56 -1.40 -3.40
C ASP A 43 -12.53 -2.52 -3.83
N GLY A 44 -12.49 -3.62 -3.08
CA GLY A 44 -13.33 -4.79 -3.24
C GLY A 44 -14.21 -4.85 -2.00
N ASP A 45 -15.48 -4.54 -2.19
CA ASP A 45 -16.54 -4.61 -1.18
C ASP A 45 -16.32 -5.83 -0.28
N PRO A 46 -15.85 -5.66 0.97
CA PRO A 46 -15.90 -6.74 1.90
C PRO A 46 -17.39 -6.88 2.17
N ALA A 47 -18.03 -7.87 1.54
CA ALA A 47 -19.31 -8.37 2.00
C ALA A 47 -19.10 -8.82 3.46
N ILE A 48 -19.22 -7.85 4.37
CA ILE A 48 -19.12 -8.03 5.80
C ILE A 48 -20.40 -8.76 6.16
N GLN A 49 -20.24 -10.07 6.28
CA GLN A 49 -21.12 -11.00 6.99
C GLN A 49 -22.44 -11.32 6.28
N ALA A 50 -22.38 -12.29 5.36
CA ALA A 50 -23.51 -13.17 5.08
C ALA A 50 -23.01 -14.62 5.11
N ASP A 51 -22.97 -15.17 6.33
CA ASP A 51 -23.38 -16.54 6.69
C ASP A 51 -22.48 -17.24 7.73
N LEU A 52 -23.05 -17.36 8.92
CA LEU A 52 -22.65 -18.18 10.06
C LEU A 52 -22.85 -19.69 9.79
N HIS A 53 -22.38 -20.22 8.66
CA HIS A 53 -22.48 -21.66 8.38
C HIS A 53 -21.32 -22.18 7.51
N GLY A 54 -20.18 -22.44 8.16
CA GLY A 54 -19.40 -23.65 7.86
C GLY A 54 -18.66 -23.80 6.52
N ASN A 55 -18.29 -22.75 5.79
CA ASN A 55 -17.35 -22.85 4.66
C ASN A 55 -16.28 -21.74 4.68
N PRO A 56 -14.97 -22.05 4.77
CA PRO A 56 -13.91 -21.05 4.79
C PRO A 56 -13.58 -20.57 3.37
N CYS A 57 -14.54 -19.94 2.69
CA CYS A 57 -14.30 -19.22 1.44
C CYS A 57 -14.28 -17.72 1.69
N ARG A 58 -13.48 -17.27 2.67
CA ARG A 58 -13.22 -15.84 2.85
C ARG A 58 -12.22 -15.41 1.78
N ARG A 59 -12.70 -14.91 0.64
CA ARG A 59 -11.86 -14.04 -0.22
C ARG A 59 -11.62 -12.77 0.59
N ALA A 60 -10.58 -12.77 1.42
CA ALA A 60 -10.11 -11.55 2.05
C ALA A 60 -9.80 -10.53 0.94
N PRO A 61 -10.12 -9.24 1.12
CA PRO A 61 -9.75 -8.21 0.15
C PRO A 61 -8.25 -8.32 -0.15
N ARG A 62 -7.88 -8.26 -1.44
CA ARG A 62 -6.49 -8.44 -1.86
C ARG A 62 -5.67 -7.27 -1.34
N THR A 63 -4.71 -7.56 -0.46
CA THR A 63 -3.76 -6.59 0.07
C THR A 63 -2.43 -6.71 -0.68
N LEU A 64 -1.86 -5.58 -1.09
CA LEU A 64 -0.57 -5.48 -1.75
C LEU A 64 0.36 -4.65 -0.86
N THR A 65 1.57 -5.15 -0.63
CA THR A 65 2.61 -4.43 0.13
C THR A 65 3.69 -3.97 -0.83
N VAL A 66 3.93 -2.67 -0.88
CA VAL A 66 4.91 -2.03 -1.77
C VAL A 66 6.04 -1.43 -0.93
N PRO A 67 7.24 -2.02 -0.92
CA PRO A 67 8.39 -1.46 -0.21
C PRO A 67 8.69 -0.04 -0.67
N LEU A 68 9.09 0.83 0.26
CA LEU A 68 9.49 2.21 -0.08
C LEU A 68 10.81 2.23 -0.85
N LEU A 69 11.73 1.34 -0.49
CA LEU A 69 13.05 1.22 -1.08
C LEU A 69 13.11 0.02 -2.01
N ASP A 70 14.04 0.07 -2.97
CA ASP A 70 14.38 -1.09 -3.79
C ASP A 70 15.07 -2.18 -2.96
N ALA A 71 15.35 -3.33 -3.59
CA ALA A 71 16.02 -4.45 -2.93
C ALA A 71 17.43 -4.10 -2.41
N SER A 72 18.05 -3.02 -2.89
CA SER A 72 19.36 -2.56 -2.44
C SER A 72 19.29 -1.61 -1.24
N GLY A 73 18.13 -1.02 -0.96
CA GLY A 73 17.96 -0.02 0.10
C GLY A 73 18.62 1.34 -0.23
N GLU A 74 19.07 1.54 -1.46
CA GLU A 74 19.78 2.74 -1.89
C GLU A 74 18.89 3.73 -2.63
N LYS A 75 17.80 3.25 -3.24
CA LYS A 75 16.88 4.05 -4.05
C LYS A 75 15.43 3.75 -3.69
N LEU A 76 14.54 4.65 -4.09
CA LEU A 76 13.10 4.42 -3.98
C LEU A 76 12.65 3.33 -4.94
N ASN A 77 11.68 2.53 -4.50
CA ASN A 77 11.05 1.55 -5.34
C ASN A 77 10.32 2.26 -6.51
N PRO A 78 10.62 1.91 -7.78
CA PRO A 78 9.94 2.49 -8.94
C PRO A 78 8.42 2.34 -8.91
N ASP A 79 7.90 1.31 -8.23
CA ASP A 79 6.46 1.08 -8.06
C ASP A 79 5.75 2.29 -7.42
N LEU A 80 6.43 3.03 -6.54
CA LEU A 80 5.87 4.23 -5.92
C LEU A 80 5.53 5.32 -6.94
N ALA A 81 6.31 5.43 -8.02
CA ALA A 81 6.05 6.36 -9.10
C ALA A 81 4.84 5.91 -9.94
N GLU A 82 4.66 4.60 -10.14
CA GLU A 82 3.51 4.05 -10.84
C GLU A 82 2.19 4.27 -10.07
N ILE A 83 2.24 4.17 -8.74
CA ILE A 83 1.09 4.44 -7.85
C ILE A 83 0.61 5.90 -7.98
N GLY A 84 1.43 6.79 -8.56
CA GLY A 84 1.12 8.21 -8.69
C GLY A 84 1.26 8.97 -7.38
N VAL A 85 2.08 8.44 -6.46
CA VAL A 85 2.32 9.09 -5.19
C VAL A 85 3.14 10.36 -5.41
N PRO A 86 2.68 11.53 -4.93
CA PRO A 86 3.48 12.76 -4.99
C PRO A 86 4.63 12.68 -3.97
N ILE A 87 5.75 12.10 -4.36
CA ILE A 87 6.98 12.09 -3.56
C ILE A 87 7.70 13.42 -3.82
N LYS A 88 7.78 14.28 -2.82
CA LYS A 88 8.60 15.49 -2.91
C LYS A 88 10.00 15.17 -2.40
N THR A 89 10.94 15.00 -3.32
CA THR A 89 12.38 14.98 -3.03
C THR A 89 12.79 16.42 -2.72
N SER A 90 12.72 16.82 -1.44
CA SER A 90 13.16 18.14 -0.99
C SER A 90 14.55 18.10 -0.39
#